data_AF-A0ABD1V5H4-F1
#
_entry.id   AF-A0ABD1V5H4-F1
#
_cell.length_a   1.000
_cell.length_b   1.000
_cell.length_c   1.000
_cell.angle_alpha   90.00
_cell.angle_beta   90.00
_cell.angle_gamma   90.00
#
_symmetry.space_group_name_H-M   'P 1'
#
loop_
_entity.id
_entity.type
_entity.pdbx_description
1 polymer ?
#
loop_
_entity_poly.entity_id
_entity_poly.type
_entity_poly.pdbx_seq_one_letter_code
_entity_poly.pdbx_strand_id
1 'polypeptide(L)'
;MVLEEDPFSLEVMTVPLSRDFKQPKMEKYNGSSDPVDHLRSFVDLMKDNDELLKDFIARFNRATLGIKDLQMSAVVTAMMSGTQSRPFKMSLSKNPSDTMHELLKRGEKYVDTEEAYLITKSMKDRSEPESNKMKTWDEPEPRNNRGKLTQDETR
;
A
#
# COMPACT_ATOMS: atom_id res chain seq x y z
N MET A 1 13.45 34.22 -19.27
CA MET A 1 12.20 33.44 -19.33
C MET A 1 12.48 32.14 -18.59
N VAL A 2 12.01 32.04 -17.35
CA VAL A 2 12.23 30.85 -16.50
C VAL A 2 11.12 29.88 -16.86
N LEU A 3 11.47 28.63 -17.18
CA LEU A 3 10.50 27.56 -17.38
C LEU A 3 9.79 27.30 -16.04
N GLU A 4 8.60 27.89 -15.86
CA GLU A 4 7.63 27.51 -14.81
C GLU A 4 6.98 26.17 -15.18
N GLU A 5 7.80 25.13 -15.37
CA GLU A 5 7.26 23.78 -15.50
C GLU A 5 7.00 23.27 -14.08
N ASP A 6 5.74 22.90 -13.82
CA ASP A 6 5.35 22.31 -12.55
C ASP A 6 6.24 21.08 -12.32
N PRO A 7 6.88 20.96 -11.14
CA PRO A 7 7.78 19.85 -10.85
C PRO A 7 7.09 18.48 -10.82
N PHE A 8 5.77 18.42 -11.03
CA PHE A 8 5.02 17.20 -11.31
C PHE A 8 4.38 17.23 -12.70
N SER A 9 4.26 16.04 -13.31
CA SER A 9 3.49 15.89 -14.53
C SER A 9 2.00 16.22 -14.27
N LEU A 10 1.32 16.73 -15.30
CA LEU A 10 -0.14 16.94 -15.26
C LEU A 10 -0.91 15.70 -14.83
N GLU A 11 -0.40 14.50 -15.16
CA GLU A 11 -0.97 13.23 -14.70
C GLU A 11 -0.97 13.11 -13.17
N VAL A 12 0.12 13.50 -12.50
CA VAL A 12 0.22 13.50 -11.03
C VAL A 12 -0.69 14.55 -10.41
N MET A 13 -0.80 15.73 -11.02
CA MET A 13 -1.65 16.80 -10.49
C MET A 13 -3.15 16.52 -10.64
N THR A 14 -3.53 15.71 -11.61
CA THR A 14 -4.94 15.44 -11.94
C THR A 14 -5.45 14.13 -11.33
N VAL A 15 -4.62 13.38 -10.60
CA VAL A 15 -5.06 12.17 -9.89
C VAL A 15 -6.17 12.56 -8.90
N PRO A 16 -7.39 12.01 -9.05
CA PRO A 16 -8.47 12.26 -8.11
C PRO A 16 -8.10 11.70 -6.74
N LEU A 17 -8.08 12.57 -5.73
CA LEU A 17 -7.87 12.15 -4.35
C LEU A 17 -9.00 11.20 -3.92
N SER A 18 -8.64 10.12 -3.22
CA SER A 18 -9.61 9.16 -2.68
C SER A 18 -10.71 9.87 -1.90
N ARG A 19 -11.97 9.40 -2.02
CA ARG A 19 -13.13 10.02 -1.36
C ARG A 19 -13.01 10.08 0.16
N ASP A 20 -12.26 9.14 0.75
CA ASP A 20 -12.01 9.06 2.18
C ASP A 20 -10.74 9.82 2.61
N PHE A 21 -10.07 10.50 1.68
CA PHE A 21 -8.87 11.27 1.97
C PHE A 21 -9.19 12.41 2.94
N LYS A 22 -8.68 12.27 4.17
CA LYS A 22 -8.73 13.33 5.17
C LYS A 22 -7.50 14.20 4.98
N GLN A 23 -7.69 15.35 4.32
CA GLN A 23 -6.62 16.32 4.18
C GLN A 23 -6.08 16.69 5.58
N PRO A 24 -4.76 16.58 5.81
CA PRO A 24 -4.17 16.98 7.08
C PRO A 24 -4.52 18.43 7.37
N LYS A 25 -4.96 18.71 8.61
CA LYS A 25 -5.17 20.07 9.10
C LYS A 25 -3.84 20.68 9.52
N MET A 26 -2.92 20.84 8.57
CA MET A 26 -1.67 21.55 8.79
C MET A 26 -1.65 22.83 7.96
N GLU A 27 -1.17 23.91 8.57
CA GLU A 27 -0.92 25.15 7.84
C GLU A 27 0.26 24.95 6.89
N LYS A 28 0.25 25.67 5.77
CA LYS A 28 1.41 25.69 4.87
C LYS A 28 2.62 26.24 5.62
N TYR A 29 3.81 25.72 5.33
CA TYR A 29 5.03 26.28 5.89
C TYR A 29 5.16 27.75 5.50
N ASN A 30 5.10 28.64 6.50
CA ASN A 30 5.13 30.09 6.34
C ASN A 30 6.53 30.69 6.62
N GLY A 31 7.54 29.85 6.89
CA GLY A 31 8.89 30.27 7.23
C GLY A 31 9.09 30.70 8.69
N SER A 32 8.06 30.66 9.55
CA SER A 32 8.17 31.12 10.94
C SER A 32 8.48 30.01 11.94
N SER A 33 8.20 28.74 11.61
CA SER A 33 8.56 27.59 12.43
C SER A 33 9.85 26.94 11.94
N ASP A 34 10.46 26.10 12.78
CA ASP A 34 11.58 25.28 12.35
C ASP A 34 11.15 24.32 11.21
N PRO A 35 11.89 24.23 10.09
CA PRO A 35 11.56 23.35 8.96
C PRO A 35 11.54 21.86 9.32
N VAL A 36 12.41 21.43 10.23
CA VAL A 36 12.53 20.02 10.66
C VAL A 36 11.34 19.64 11.54
N ASP A 37 10.95 20.53 12.45
CA ASP A 37 9.78 20.32 13.30
C ASP A 37 8.47 20.39 12.49
N HIS A 38 8.39 21.25 11.48
CA HIS A 38 7.27 21.28 10.55
C HIS A 38 7.15 19.98 9.76
N LEU A 39 8.28 19.45 9.26
CA LEU A 39 8.32 18.18 8.55
C LEU A 39 7.96 16.99 9.46
N ARG A 40 8.46 16.97 10.70
CA ARG A 40 8.06 15.94 11.69
C ARG A 40 6.56 15.97 11.96
N SER A 41 6.01 17.16 12.20
CA SER A 41 4.57 17.33 12.44
C SER A 41 3.74 16.83 11.26
N PHE A 42 4.18 17.10 10.03
CA PHE A 42 3.59 16.53 8.84
C PHE A 42 3.68 14.99 8.83
N VAL A 43 4.88 14.42 9.01
CA VAL A 43 5.09 12.96 9.00
C VAL A 43 4.23 12.25 10.04
N ASP A 44 4.07 12.82 11.23
CA ASP A 44 3.22 12.26 12.28
C ASP A 44 1.73 12.37 11.94
N LEU A 45 1.28 13.46 11.31
CA LEU A 45 -0.08 13.61 10.76
C LEU A 45 -0.36 12.64 9.61
N MET A 46 0.68 12.24 8.86
CA MET A 46 0.57 11.33 7.71
C MET A 46 0.59 9.85 8.09
N LYS A 47 0.73 9.50 9.38
CA LYS A 47 0.60 8.11 9.86
C LYS A 47 -0.86 7.63 9.80
N ASP A 48 -1.40 7.52 8.60
CA ASP A 48 -2.64 6.80 8.32
C ASP A 48 -2.26 5.37 7.89
N ASN A 49 -2.82 4.36 8.57
CA ASN A 49 -2.34 2.97 8.46
C ASN A 49 -2.68 2.28 7.13
N ASP A 50 -3.64 2.82 6.38
CA ASP A 50 -4.16 2.22 5.14
C ASP A 50 -3.75 2.98 3.87
N GLU A 51 -2.81 3.92 4.00
CA GLU A 51 -2.39 4.69 2.86
C GLU A 51 -1.46 3.91 1.92
N LEU A 52 -1.76 3.94 0.62
CA LEU A 52 -0.93 3.36 -0.42
C LEU A 52 0.36 4.15 -0.62
N LEU A 53 1.43 3.45 -1.02
CA LEU A 53 2.74 4.04 -1.26
C LEU A 53 2.70 5.18 -2.29
N LYS A 54 1.80 5.09 -3.29
CA LYS A 54 1.64 6.12 -4.33
C LYS A 54 1.14 7.45 -3.77
N ASP A 55 0.16 7.38 -2.87
CA ASP A 55 -0.45 8.55 -2.24
C ASP A 55 0.58 9.20 -1.31
N PHE A 56 1.41 8.37 -0.67
CA PHE A 56 2.45 8.85 0.24
C PHE A 56 3.53 9.59 -0.53
N ILE A 57 4.04 8.98 -1.61
CA ILE A 57 5.08 9.58 -2.47
C ILE A 57 4.58 10.90 -3.08
N ALA A 58 3.35 10.95 -3.59
CA ALA A 58 2.79 12.17 -4.15
C ALA A 58 2.77 13.32 -3.13
N ARG A 59 2.34 13.03 -1.89
CA ARG A 59 2.29 14.04 -0.81
C ARG A 59 3.67 14.41 -0.30
N PHE A 60 4.57 13.43 -0.15
CA PHE A 60 5.95 13.66 0.25
C PHE A 60 6.65 14.59 -0.75
N ASN A 61 6.46 14.35 -2.04
CA ASN A 61 7.05 15.19 -3.07
C ASN A 61 6.45 16.60 -3.03
N ARG A 62 5.14 16.74 -2.85
CA ARG A 62 4.48 18.04 -2.71
C ARG A 62 4.98 18.83 -1.49
N ALA A 63 5.21 18.15 -0.37
CA ALA A 63 5.71 18.78 0.86
C ALA A 63 7.18 19.19 0.78
N THR A 64 7.98 18.45 0.00
CA THR A 64 9.40 18.74 -0.21
C THR A 64 9.66 19.71 -1.37
N LEU A 65 8.61 20.01 -2.14
CA LEU A 65 8.69 20.88 -3.30
C LEU A 65 9.09 22.31 -2.91
N GLY A 66 10.17 22.80 -3.52
CA GLY A 66 10.66 24.16 -3.30
C GLY A 66 11.50 24.35 -2.03
N ILE A 67 11.73 23.30 -1.24
CA ILE A 67 12.71 23.34 -0.14
C ILE A 67 14.11 23.34 -0.76
N LYS A 68 14.80 24.48 -0.66
CA LYS A 68 16.20 24.62 -1.12
C LYS A 68 17.15 23.89 -0.15
N ASP A 69 18.25 23.38 -0.69
CA ASP A 69 19.35 22.77 0.08
C ASP A 69 18.96 21.59 0.98
N LEU A 70 17.94 20.83 0.56
CA LEU A 70 17.46 19.67 1.29
C LEU A 70 18.51 18.54 1.29
N GLN A 71 19.00 18.18 2.47
CA GLN A 71 19.98 17.12 2.65
C GLN A 71 19.38 15.77 2.31
N MET A 72 20.03 15.01 1.41
CA MET A 72 19.53 13.70 0.97
C MET A 72 19.35 12.71 2.12
N SER A 73 20.24 12.74 3.11
CA SER A 73 20.11 11.92 4.32
C SER A 73 18.79 12.21 5.06
N ALA A 74 18.42 13.49 5.20
CA ALA A 74 17.16 13.89 5.80
C ALA A 74 15.95 13.43 4.95
N VAL A 75 16.05 13.49 3.61
CA VAL A 75 15.02 12.96 2.71
C VAL A 75 14.83 11.47 2.90
N VAL A 76 15.90 10.68 2.83
CA VAL A 76 15.83 9.21 2.94
C VAL A 76 15.34 8.81 4.33
N THR A 77 15.78 9.50 5.39
CA THR A 77 15.25 9.31 6.75
C THR A 77 13.76 9.61 6.82
N ALA A 78 13.31 10.78 6.33
CA ALA A 78 11.90 11.15 6.34
C ALA A 78 11.04 10.18 5.51
N MET A 79 11.55 9.72 4.37
CA MET A 79 10.89 8.72 3.51
C MET A 79 10.75 7.38 4.25
N MET A 80 11.82 6.87 4.87
CA MET A 80 11.80 5.62 5.63
C MET A 80 10.90 5.70 6.87
N SER A 81 10.85 6.85 7.54
CA SER A 81 10.02 7.04 8.74
C SER A 81 8.55 7.26 8.41
N GLY A 82 8.25 7.95 7.30
CA GLY A 82 6.88 8.30 6.92
C GLY A 82 6.15 7.20 6.15
N THR A 83 6.85 6.43 5.31
CA THR A 83 6.19 5.41 4.49
C THR A 83 5.77 4.18 5.29
N GLN A 84 4.59 3.63 4.99
CA GLN A 84 4.15 2.37 5.59
C GLN A 84 4.66 1.13 4.85
N SER A 85 5.07 1.27 3.59
CA SER A 85 5.53 0.14 2.77
C SER A 85 6.81 -0.49 3.34
N ARG A 86 6.66 -1.60 4.08
CA ARG A 86 7.77 -2.40 4.62
C ARG A 86 8.78 -2.85 3.57
N PRO A 87 8.39 -3.40 2.40
CA PRO A 87 9.37 -3.83 1.40
C PRO A 87 10.14 -2.65 0.80
N PHE A 88 9.51 -1.48 0.66
CA PHE A 88 10.20 -0.26 0.24
C PHE A 88 11.18 0.23 1.32
N LYS A 89 10.78 0.29 2.60
CA LYS A 89 11.67 0.63 3.73
C LYS A 89 12.91 -0.26 3.79
N MET A 90 12.74 -1.57 3.66
CA MET A 90 13.86 -2.52 3.63
C MET A 90 14.77 -2.30 2.42
N SER A 91 14.21 -1.88 1.29
CA SER A 91 14.98 -1.54 0.08
C SER A 91 15.89 -0.34 0.34
N LEU A 92 15.34 0.72 0.92
CA LEU A 92 16.07 1.94 1.27
C LEU A 92 17.12 1.72 2.35
N SER A 93 16.85 0.86 3.34
CA SER A 93 17.84 0.54 4.36
C SER A 93 19.02 -0.25 3.82
N LYS A 94 18.79 -1.09 2.80
CA LYS A 94 19.85 -1.89 2.16
C LYS A 94 20.68 -1.05 1.19
N ASN A 95 20.01 -0.21 0.42
CA ASN A 95 20.59 0.65 -0.59
C ASN A 95 19.99 2.06 -0.44
N PRO A 96 20.57 2.92 0.42
CA PRO A 96 20.13 4.31 0.52
C PRO A 96 20.31 4.99 -0.84
N SER A 97 19.41 5.91 -1.17
CA SER A 97 19.44 6.63 -2.44
C SER A 97 20.27 7.90 -2.29
N ASP A 98 21.13 8.20 -3.27
CA ASP A 98 22.01 9.38 -3.22
C ASP A 98 21.37 10.62 -3.87
N THR A 99 20.27 10.43 -4.62
CA THR A 99 19.56 11.51 -5.30
C THR A 99 18.05 11.36 -5.16
N MET A 100 17.32 12.49 -5.22
CA MET A 100 15.85 12.50 -5.25
C MET A 100 15.33 11.66 -6.42
N HIS A 101 15.96 11.78 -7.59
CA HIS A 101 15.54 11.04 -8.78
C HIS A 101 15.62 9.52 -8.57
N GLU A 102 16.72 9.00 -8.02
CA GLU A 102 16.85 7.58 -7.72
C GLU A 102 15.83 7.12 -6.68
N LEU A 103 15.60 7.94 -5.64
CA LEU A 103 14.64 7.64 -4.59
C LEU A 103 13.22 7.51 -5.14
N LEU A 104 12.79 8.46 -5.97
CA LEU A 104 11.44 8.47 -6.56
C LEU A 104 11.25 7.36 -7.59
N LYS A 105 12.25 7.15 -8.46
CA LYS A 105 12.24 6.04 -9.41
C LYS A 105 12.18 4.68 -8.70
N ARG A 106 12.87 4.54 -7.58
CA ARG A 106 12.78 3.34 -6.74
C ARG A 106 11.38 3.22 -6.12
N GLY A 107 10.80 4.32 -5.64
CA GLY A 107 9.43 4.36 -5.11
C GLY A 107 8.38 3.89 -6.11
N GLU A 108 8.44 4.38 -7.35
CA GLU A 108 7.57 4.00 -8.47
C GLU A 108 7.52 2.48 -8.68
N LYS A 109 8.67 1.81 -8.72
CA LYS A 109 8.74 0.35 -8.84
C LYS A 109 7.95 -0.39 -7.73
N TYR A 110 7.99 0.13 -6.50
CA TYR A 110 7.25 -0.48 -5.39
C TYR A 110 5.76 -0.13 -5.43
N VAL A 111 5.39 1.03 -5.97
CA VAL A 111 3.99 1.36 -6.28
C VAL A 111 3.41 0.35 -7.26
N ASP A 112 4.09 0.10 -8.38
CA ASP A 112 3.63 -0.88 -9.39
C ASP A 112 3.43 -2.28 -8.78
N THR A 113 4.36 -2.68 -7.91
CA THR A 113 4.32 -3.97 -7.22
C THR A 113 3.13 -4.03 -6.23
N GLU A 114 2.89 -2.96 -5.48
CA GLU A 114 1.79 -2.86 -4.51
C GLU A 114 0.42 -2.84 -5.21
N GLU A 115 0.27 -2.10 -6.31
CA GLU A 115 -0.96 -2.07 -7.10
C GLU A 115 -1.27 -3.44 -7.75
N ALA A 116 -0.27 -4.11 -8.33
CA ALA A 116 -0.44 -5.45 -8.88
C ALA A 116 -0.90 -6.48 -7.82
N TYR A 117 -0.39 -6.37 -6.59
CA TYR A 117 -0.82 -7.21 -5.47
C TYR A 117 -2.28 -6.95 -5.08
N LEU A 118 -2.71 -5.69 -5.03
CA LEU A 118 -4.10 -5.33 -4.69
C LEU A 118 -5.09 -5.82 -5.75
N ILE A 119 -4.75 -5.71 -7.04
CA ILE A 119 -5.58 -6.23 -8.14
C ILE A 119 -5.79 -7.73 -7.96
N THR A 120 -4.71 -8.50 -7.79
CA THR A 120 -4.79 -9.97 -7.65
C THR A 120 -5.48 -10.42 -6.37
N LYS A 121 -5.30 -9.69 -5.25
CA LYS A 121 -6.02 -9.94 -3.99
C LYS A 121 -7.53 -9.73 -4.14
N SER A 122 -7.96 -8.64 -4.81
CA SER A 122 -9.38 -8.36 -5.03
C SER A 122 -10.08 -9.40 -5.92
N MET A 123 -9.33 -10.00 -6.86
CA MET A 123 -9.83 -11.10 -7.69
C MET A 123 -10.02 -12.38 -6.87
N LYS A 124 -9.12 -12.66 -5.93
CA LYS A 124 -9.19 -13.81 -5.01
C LYS A 124 -10.44 -13.73 -4.12
N ASP A 125 -10.68 -12.58 -3.49
CA ASP A 125 -11.85 -12.35 -2.61
C ASP A 125 -13.19 -12.41 -3.37
N ARG A 126 -13.22 -12.10 -4.67
CA ARG A 126 -14.44 -12.20 -5.49
C ARG A 126 -14.73 -13.64 -5.96
N SER A 127 -13.75 -14.54 -5.89
CA SER A 127 -13.84 -15.90 -6.43
C SER A 127 -14.24 -16.98 -5.42
N GLU A 128 -14.82 -16.60 -4.27
CA GLU A 128 -15.47 -17.54 -3.34
C GLU A 128 -16.98 -17.62 -3.65
N PRO A 129 -17.47 -18.63 -4.40
CA PRO A 129 -18.90 -18.92 -4.40
C PRO A 129 -19.24 -19.56 -3.05
N GLU A 130 -20.09 -18.88 -2.28
CA GLU A 130 -20.85 -19.50 -1.19
C GLU A 130 -21.49 -20.77 -1.73
N SER A 131 -20.98 -21.94 -1.32
CA SER A 131 -21.60 -23.22 -1.63
C SER A 131 -22.90 -23.35 -0.83
N ASN A 132 -23.93 -22.75 -1.39
CA ASN A 132 -25.32 -23.19 -1.43
C ASN A 132 -25.78 -24.14 -0.30
N LYS A 133 -26.30 -23.55 0.78
CA LYS A 133 -27.20 -24.25 1.71
C LYS A 133 -28.59 -24.39 1.07
N MET A 134 -28.78 -25.37 0.19
CA MET A 134 -30.13 -25.78 -0.25
C MET A 134 -30.51 -27.10 0.43
N LYS A 135 -31.58 -27.05 1.25
CA LYS A 135 -32.14 -28.15 2.01
C LYS A 135 -32.88 -29.17 1.12
N THR A 136 -32.77 -30.45 1.52
CA THR A 136 -33.79 -31.52 1.61
C THR A 136 -34.97 -31.51 0.63
N TRP A 137 -35.19 -32.62 -0.09
CA TRP A 137 -36.43 -33.44 -0.09
C TRP A 137 -36.13 -34.86 -0.60
N ASP A 138 -36.86 -35.79 0.01
CA ASP A 138 -36.81 -37.25 0.06
C ASP A 138 -36.90 -38.01 -1.29
N GLU A 139 -36.32 -39.23 -1.38
CA GLU A 139 -37.02 -40.54 -1.56
C GLU A 139 -36.02 -41.70 -1.89
N PRO A 140 -36.42 -43.00 -1.92
CA PRO A 140 -36.14 -44.00 -0.88
C PRO A 140 -35.12 -45.10 -1.29
N GLU A 141 -34.62 -45.83 -0.30
CA GLU A 141 -33.79 -47.04 -0.42
C GLU A 141 -34.43 -48.16 -1.25
N PRO A 142 -33.59 -49.02 -1.89
CA PRO A 142 -33.88 -50.46 -1.88
C PRO A 142 -32.71 -51.33 -1.39
N ARG A 143 -33.05 -52.20 -0.45
CA ARG A 143 -32.29 -53.37 0.02
C ARG A 143 -31.83 -54.30 -1.12
N ASN A 144 -30.68 -54.96 -0.97
CA ASN A 144 -30.59 -56.42 -0.66
C ASN A 144 -29.19 -57.05 -0.84
N ASN A 145 -28.65 -57.58 0.26
CA ASN A 145 -27.80 -58.75 0.54
C ASN A 145 -27.10 -59.56 -0.59
N ARG A 146 -25.80 -59.85 -0.36
CA ARG A 146 -25.07 -61.16 -0.49
C ARG A 146 -23.55 -60.90 -0.37
N GLY A 147 -22.72 -61.61 0.39
CA GLY A 147 -22.88 -62.89 1.09
C GLY A 147 -21.81 -63.11 2.17
N LYS A 148 -21.99 -64.21 2.90
CA LYS A 148 -21.22 -64.68 4.07
C LYS A 148 -19.99 -65.52 3.68
N LEU A 149 -18.97 -65.58 4.55
CA LEU A 149 -18.11 -66.73 4.94
C LEU A 149 -16.96 -66.15 5.82
N THR A 150 -17.01 -66.21 7.17
CA THR A 150 -16.41 -67.24 8.09
C THR A 150 -14.98 -67.65 7.67
N GLN A 151 -13.91 -67.58 8.47
CA GLN A 151 -13.54 -68.01 9.84
C GLN A 151 -12.38 -67.08 10.33
N ASP A 152 -11.81 -67.04 11.53
CA ASP A 152 -11.34 -68.04 12.51
C ASP A 152 -10.78 -67.20 13.70
N GLU A 153 -11.29 -67.31 14.93
CA GLU A 153 -10.73 -68.05 16.08
C GLU A 153 -9.49 -67.43 16.80
N THR A 154 -9.59 -67.47 18.14
CA THR A 154 -8.52 -67.41 19.17
C THR A 154 -7.86 -66.06 19.51
N ARG A 155 -8.27 -65.41 20.61
CA ARG A 155 -7.72 -65.64 21.97
C ARG A 155 -8.39 -64.74 23.02
#